data_AF-A0ABD6C9R9-F1
#
_entry.id   AF-A0ABD6C9R9-F1
#
_cell.length_a   1.000
_cell.length_b   1.000
_cell.length_c   1.000
_cell.angle_alpha   90.00
_cell.angle_beta   90.00
_cell.angle_gamma   90.00
#
_symmetry.space_group_name_H-M   'P 1'
#
loop_
_entity.id
_entity.type
_entity.pdbx_description
1 polymer ?
#
loop_
_entity_poly.entity_id
_entity_poly.type
_entity_poly.pdbx_seq_one_letter_code
_entity_poly.pdbx_strand_id
1 'polypeptide(L)'
;MLTPVDMTPWFSVGFVTVTTMAIAALWGITQYAIDAVAGTTHLASNADLMWDLLAATVVGVAAGVTFEAYLRRVGRLAAPEPTAPSDDTARQDRVPLSASRLRYVVRGMQATLLAVTVYGVATVDLAVVSNAGIALGVTFVPTVVGRRYGRSVSAGLALWITAAAFLHAIGLLGPYGSVGWYDQVTHTLSASLVAGVGYAIVRAVDHWSTDVTFTPAFRVVCVVLFVLAAGVCWELVEFGAGGAASLLGHEAVLVQYGLRDTVLDLVFDAVGALAVALWGISYFDGVADLISASLRASK
;
A
#
# COMPACT_ATOMS: atom_id res chain seq x y z
N MET A 1 -30.35 -7.30 -17.63
CA MET A 1 -30.30 -8.03 -16.35
C MET A 1 -29.02 -7.60 -15.66
N LEU A 2 -29.12 -6.78 -14.62
CA LEU A 2 -27.98 -6.43 -13.77
C LEU A 2 -28.14 -7.29 -12.51
N THR A 3 -27.24 -8.23 -12.28
CA THR A 3 -27.23 -9.06 -11.08
C THR A 3 -26.83 -8.20 -9.87
N PRO A 4 -27.48 -8.39 -8.70
CA PRO A 4 -27.17 -7.61 -7.52
C PRO A 4 -25.82 -8.06 -6.97
N VAL A 5 -24.82 -7.19 -7.11
CA VAL A 5 -23.54 -7.39 -6.44
C VAL A 5 -23.75 -7.08 -4.96
N ASP A 6 -23.68 -8.09 -4.09
CA ASP A 6 -23.62 -7.93 -2.63
C ASP A 6 -22.24 -7.35 -2.24
N MET A 7 -22.00 -6.09 -2.60
CA MET A 7 -20.88 -5.34 -2.08
C MET A 7 -21.26 -4.86 -0.68
N THR A 8 -20.53 -5.32 0.35
CA THR A 8 -20.70 -4.78 1.70
C THR A 8 -20.64 -3.25 1.60
N PRO A 9 -21.50 -2.50 2.32
CA PRO A 9 -21.65 -1.07 2.07
C PRO A 9 -20.34 -0.26 2.16
N TRP A 10 -19.42 -0.70 3.02
CA TRP A 10 -18.06 -0.15 3.15
C TRP A 10 -17.18 -0.33 1.92
N PHE A 11 -17.44 -1.31 1.05
CA PHE A 11 -16.70 -1.54 -0.17
C PHE A 11 -16.88 -0.39 -1.15
N SER A 12 -18.12 0.08 -1.37
CA SER A 12 -18.38 1.20 -2.28
C SER A 12 -17.75 2.50 -1.79
N VAL A 13 -17.79 2.74 -0.48
CA VAL A 13 -17.10 3.90 0.14
C VAL A 13 -15.60 3.81 -0.08
N GLY A 14 -15.00 2.64 0.20
CA GLY A 14 -13.58 2.41 0.01
C GLY A 14 -13.14 2.55 -1.44
N PHE A 15 -13.89 1.97 -2.38
CA PHE A 15 -13.60 2.02 -3.81
C PHE A 15 -13.65 3.46 -4.35
N VAL A 16 -14.68 4.23 -3.99
CA VAL A 16 -14.79 5.64 -4.39
C VAL A 16 -13.63 6.43 -3.80
N THR A 17 -13.34 6.26 -2.51
CA THR A 17 -12.24 6.96 -1.83
C THR A 17 -10.89 6.68 -2.50
N VAL A 18 -10.55 5.40 -2.69
CA VAL A 18 -9.30 4.97 -3.34
C VAL A 18 -9.19 5.55 -4.76
N THR A 19 -10.27 5.47 -5.53
CA THR A 19 -10.27 6.00 -6.90
C THR A 19 -10.09 7.51 -6.93
N THR A 20 -10.76 8.24 -6.03
CA THR A 20 -10.62 9.70 -5.91
C THR A 20 -9.20 10.10 -5.52
N MET A 21 -8.61 9.45 -4.52
CA MET A 21 -7.24 9.72 -4.08
C MET A 21 -6.23 9.46 -5.20
N ALA A 22 -6.36 8.32 -5.90
CA ALA A 22 -5.46 7.97 -6.98
C ALA A 22 -5.57 8.92 -8.18
N ILE A 23 -6.78 9.35 -8.55
CA ILE A 23 -6.98 10.36 -9.60
C ILE A 23 -6.36 11.71 -9.18
N ALA A 24 -6.53 12.11 -7.92
CA ALA A 24 -5.92 13.33 -7.40
C ALA A 24 -4.38 13.26 -7.44
N ALA A 25 -3.78 12.10 -7.09
CA ALA A 25 -2.34 11.88 -7.24
C ALA A 25 -1.88 12.04 -8.69
N LEU A 26 -2.57 11.39 -9.65
CA LEU A 26 -2.27 11.52 -11.08
C LEU A 26 -2.41 12.96 -11.58
N TRP A 27 -3.41 13.69 -11.09
CA TRP A 27 -3.59 15.09 -11.41
C TRP A 27 -2.43 15.94 -10.87
N GLY A 28 -2.02 15.76 -9.62
CA GLY A 28 -0.88 16.45 -9.04
C GLY A 28 0.43 16.17 -9.78
N ILE A 29 0.71 14.91 -10.13
CA ILE A 29 1.85 14.52 -10.97
C ILE A 29 1.80 15.26 -12.32
N THR A 30 0.61 15.32 -12.94
CA THR A 30 0.43 15.98 -14.23
C THR A 30 0.65 17.49 -14.12
N GLN A 31 0.12 18.14 -13.09
CA GLN A 31 0.35 19.56 -12.83
C GLN A 31 1.83 19.85 -12.63
N TYR A 32 2.53 19.06 -11.82
CA TYR A 32 3.97 19.20 -11.62
C TYR A 32 4.74 19.06 -12.94
N ALA A 33 4.37 18.09 -13.78
CA ALA A 33 4.99 17.90 -15.09
C ALA A 33 4.73 19.09 -16.03
N ILE A 34 3.51 19.65 -16.01
CA ILE A 34 3.16 20.86 -16.77
C ILE A 34 3.96 22.06 -16.25
N ASP A 35 4.04 22.27 -14.93
CA ASP A 35 4.84 23.35 -14.33
C ASP A 35 6.32 23.24 -14.73
N ALA A 36 6.87 22.03 -14.73
CA ALA A 36 8.26 21.78 -15.12
C ALA A 36 8.54 22.05 -16.61
N VAL A 37 7.59 21.76 -17.50
CA VAL A 37 7.77 21.89 -18.97
C VAL A 37 7.34 23.26 -19.49
N ALA A 38 6.23 23.78 -18.99
CA ALA A 38 5.60 25.02 -19.45
C ALA A 38 5.97 26.24 -18.59
N GLY A 39 6.62 26.04 -17.44
CA GLY A 39 7.00 27.12 -16.51
C GLY A 39 5.79 27.75 -15.79
N THR A 40 4.68 27.02 -15.69
CA THR A 40 3.51 27.44 -14.91
C THR A 40 3.75 27.29 -13.41
N THR A 41 2.83 27.80 -12.59
CA THR A 41 2.91 27.76 -11.12
C THR A 41 1.64 27.20 -10.50
N HIS A 42 1.12 26.12 -11.09
CA HIS A 42 -0.10 25.46 -10.58
C HIS A 42 0.13 24.83 -9.20
N LEU A 43 1.30 24.24 -8.96
CA LEU A 43 1.78 23.74 -7.67
C LEU A 43 2.99 24.56 -7.24
N ALA A 44 2.75 25.63 -6.46
CA ALA A 44 3.81 26.52 -6.00
C ALA A 44 4.64 25.92 -4.85
N SER A 45 4.05 25.02 -4.06
CA SER A 45 4.70 24.40 -2.90
C SER A 45 4.22 22.97 -2.64
N ASN A 46 4.96 22.23 -1.81
CA ASN A 46 4.52 20.91 -1.36
C ASN A 46 3.22 20.99 -0.56
N ALA A 47 3.04 22.05 0.22
CA ALA A 47 1.84 22.25 1.02
C ALA A 47 0.59 22.36 0.14
N ASP A 48 0.69 23.01 -1.03
CA ASP A 48 -0.44 23.12 -1.97
C ASP A 48 -0.88 21.74 -2.45
N LEU A 49 0.08 20.90 -2.85
CA LEU A 49 -0.19 19.51 -3.25
C LEU A 49 -0.81 18.72 -2.08
N MET A 50 -0.29 18.86 -0.86
CA MET A 50 -0.80 18.12 0.31
C MET A 50 -2.24 18.53 0.66
N TRP A 51 -2.57 19.82 0.58
CA TRP A 51 -3.93 20.28 0.81
C TRP A 51 -4.90 19.80 -0.27
N ASP A 52 -4.48 19.77 -1.54
CA ASP A 52 -5.29 19.22 -2.63
C ASP A 52 -5.56 17.72 -2.44
N LEU A 53 -4.53 16.94 -2.09
CA LEU A 53 -4.65 15.51 -1.82
C LEU A 53 -5.52 15.23 -0.58
N LEU A 54 -5.37 16.03 0.48
CA LEU A 54 -6.21 15.92 1.68
C LEU A 54 -7.68 16.24 1.36
N ALA A 55 -7.92 17.33 0.62
CA ALA A 55 -9.27 17.70 0.19
C ALA A 55 -9.90 16.61 -0.68
N ALA A 56 -9.16 16.05 -1.64
CA ALA A 56 -9.61 14.94 -2.46
C ALA A 56 -9.95 13.70 -1.62
N THR A 57 -9.14 13.40 -0.60
CA THR A 57 -9.39 12.29 0.34
C THR A 57 -10.70 12.50 1.09
N VAL A 58 -10.92 13.68 1.66
CA VAL A 58 -12.16 14.04 2.39
C VAL A 58 -13.38 13.99 1.46
N VAL A 59 -13.26 14.55 0.25
CA VAL A 59 -14.32 14.54 -0.75
C VAL A 59 -14.63 13.11 -1.21
N GLY A 60 -13.61 12.27 -1.43
CA GLY A 60 -13.76 10.86 -1.80
C GLY A 60 -14.54 10.07 -0.76
N VAL A 61 -14.22 10.26 0.53
CA VAL A 61 -14.97 9.65 1.65
C VAL A 61 -16.41 10.14 1.66
N ALA A 62 -16.63 11.45 1.58
CA ALA A 62 -17.98 12.03 1.59
C ALA A 62 -18.83 11.57 0.40
N ALA A 63 -18.24 11.52 -0.79
CA ALA A 63 -18.86 11.02 -2.01
C ALA A 63 -19.20 9.52 -1.89
N GLY A 64 -18.28 8.72 -1.35
CA GLY A 64 -18.48 7.30 -1.09
C GLY A 64 -19.67 7.05 -0.15
N VAL A 65 -19.73 7.76 0.97
CA VAL A 65 -20.84 7.68 1.94
C VAL A 65 -22.17 8.10 1.29
N THR A 66 -22.15 9.19 0.51
CA THR A 66 -23.35 9.69 -0.18
C THR A 66 -23.84 8.70 -1.24
N PHE A 67 -22.92 8.11 -2.00
CA PHE A 67 -23.20 7.10 -3.01
C PHE A 67 -23.77 5.83 -2.39
N GLU A 68 -23.20 5.37 -1.29
CA GLU A 68 -23.72 4.24 -0.51
C GLU A 68 -25.14 4.53 0.01
N ALA A 69 -25.38 5.72 0.58
CA ALA A 69 -26.70 6.12 1.06
C ALA A 69 -27.74 6.17 -0.08
N TYR A 70 -27.34 6.62 -1.27
CA TYR A 70 -28.17 6.59 -2.47
C TYR A 70 -28.50 5.15 -2.89
N LEU A 71 -27.50 4.27 -2.99
CA LEU A 71 -27.72 2.87 -3.35
C LEU A 71 -28.61 2.13 -2.33
N ARG A 72 -28.43 2.37 -1.03
CA ARG A 72 -29.31 1.81 0.01
C ARG A 72 -30.75 2.30 -0.10
N ARG A 73 -30.96 3.54 -0.54
CA ARG A 73 -32.31 4.10 -0.76
C ARG A 73 -33.00 3.46 -1.97
N VAL A 74 -32.24 3.13 -3.02
CA VAL A 74 -32.76 2.56 -4.28
C VAL A 74 -32.85 1.02 -4.22
N GLY A 75 -31.95 0.34 -3.50
CA GLY A 75 -31.80 -1.12 -3.44
C GLY A 75 -32.84 -1.88 -2.60
N ARG A 76 -33.80 -1.20 -1.95
CA ARG A 76 -34.88 -1.85 -1.16
C ARG A 76 -35.90 -2.67 -1.99
N LEU A 77 -35.73 -2.82 -3.31
CA LEU A 77 -36.75 -3.36 -4.22
C LEU A 77 -36.42 -4.70 -4.90
N ALA A 78 -35.32 -5.38 -4.56
CA ALA A 78 -35.09 -6.73 -5.08
C ALA A 78 -34.16 -7.54 -4.17
N ALA A 79 -34.61 -8.73 -3.73
CA ALA A 79 -33.71 -9.75 -3.20
C ALA A 79 -34.31 -11.16 -3.41
N PRO A 80 -33.55 -12.06 -4.04
CA PRO A 80 -33.61 -13.49 -3.74
C PRO A 80 -32.29 -13.99 -3.10
N GLU A 81 -32.40 -15.15 -2.45
CA GLU A 81 -31.38 -15.83 -1.61
C GLU A 81 -30.12 -16.36 -2.34
N PRO A 82 -28.97 -16.50 -1.65
CA PRO A 82 -27.73 -17.04 -2.23
C PRO A 82 -27.58 -18.58 -2.07
N THR A 83 -27.04 -19.23 -3.10
CA THR A 83 -26.51 -20.61 -3.06
C THR A 83 -24.98 -20.64 -3.05
N ALA A 84 -24.39 -21.57 -2.29
CA ALA A 84 -22.95 -21.67 -2.04
C ALA A 84 -22.16 -22.38 -3.18
N PRO A 85 -20.92 -21.95 -3.50
CA PRO A 85 -20.01 -22.72 -4.35
C PRO A 85 -19.01 -23.58 -3.57
N SER A 86 -18.64 -24.70 -4.19
CA SER A 86 -17.75 -25.76 -3.70
C SER A 86 -16.26 -25.44 -3.77
N ASP A 87 -15.53 -26.16 -2.93
CA ASP A 87 -14.08 -26.10 -2.69
C ASP A 87 -13.29 -26.74 -3.85
N ASP A 88 -12.21 -26.08 -4.29
CA ASP A 88 -11.14 -26.73 -5.04
C ASP A 88 -9.80 -26.17 -4.57
N THR A 89 -9.04 -27.01 -3.85
CA THR A 89 -7.70 -26.67 -3.38
C THR A 89 -6.67 -27.54 -4.09
N ALA A 90 -5.67 -26.87 -4.67
CA ALA A 90 -4.24 -27.09 -4.47
C ALA A 90 -3.46 -27.07 -5.79
N ARG A 91 -2.62 -26.04 -5.96
CA ARG A 91 -1.31 -26.25 -6.61
C ARG A 91 -0.27 -25.31 -6.01
N GLN A 92 0.68 -25.91 -5.28
CA GLN A 92 1.86 -25.26 -4.75
C GLN A 92 2.92 -25.14 -5.86
N ASP A 93 3.40 -23.94 -6.14
CA ASP A 93 4.69 -23.77 -6.82
C ASP A 93 5.77 -23.44 -5.80
N ARG A 94 6.67 -24.42 -5.60
CA ARG A 94 7.87 -24.32 -4.75
C ARG A 94 9.04 -23.92 -5.64
N VAL A 95 9.61 -22.75 -5.42
CA VAL A 95 10.96 -22.44 -5.93
C VAL A 95 11.98 -22.97 -4.90
N PRO A 96 12.87 -23.91 -5.27
CA PRO A 96 13.86 -24.46 -4.36
C PRO A 96 15.11 -23.58 -4.37
N LEU A 97 15.08 -22.47 -3.65
CA LEU A 97 16.31 -21.76 -3.24
C LEU A 97 16.54 -22.04 -1.76
N SER A 98 17.80 -22.35 -1.40
CA SER A 98 18.22 -22.82 -0.06
C SER A 98 17.58 -22.00 1.07
N ALA A 99 16.44 -22.50 1.58
CA ALA A 99 15.59 -21.80 2.54
C ALA A 99 16.33 -21.41 3.82
N SER A 100 17.46 -22.08 4.12
CA SER A 100 18.31 -21.78 5.26
C SER A 100 19.17 -20.53 5.08
N ARG A 101 19.73 -20.28 3.90
CA ARG A 101 20.61 -19.10 3.68
C ARG A 101 19.81 -17.79 3.67
N LEU A 102 18.65 -17.78 3.02
CA LEU A 102 17.76 -16.61 2.99
C LEU A 102 17.25 -16.23 4.39
N ARG A 103 17.02 -17.24 5.26
CA ARG A 103 16.65 -17.01 6.66
C ARG A 103 17.76 -16.30 7.44
N TYR A 104 19.02 -16.66 7.25
CA TYR A 104 20.14 -15.96 7.92
C TYR A 104 20.25 -14.50 7.46
N VAL A 105 20.00 -14.22 6.18
CA VAL A 105 19.98 -12.84 5.66
C VAL A 105 18.85 -12.04 6.32
N VAL A 106 17.63 -12.59 6.38
CA VAL A 106 16.50 -11.95 7.08
C VAL A 106 16.83 -11.69 8.55
N ARG A 107 17.42 -12.66 9.26
CA ARG A 107 17.84 -12.49 10.66
C ARG A 107 18.92 -11.43 10.82
N GLY A 108 19.86 -11.34 9.88
CA GLY A 108 20.86 -10.29 9.84
C GLY A 108 20.23 -8.90 9.72
N MET A 109 19.31 -8.72 8.76
CA MET A 109 18.57 -7.46 8.61
C MET A 109 17.76 -7.10 9.86
N GLN A 110 17.09 -8.09 10.48
CA GLN A 110 16.36 -7.89 11.74
C GLN A 110 17.28 -7.48 12.89
N ALA A 111 18.45 -8.11 13.01
CA ALA A 111 19.44 -7.77 14.03
C ALA A 111 19.97 -6.34 13.84
N THR A 112 20.22 -5.93 12.60
CA THR A 112 20.62 -4.56 12.28
C THR A 112 19.51 -3.56 12.62
N LEU A 113 18.25 -3.82 12.23
CA LEU A 113 17.12 -2.95 12.57
C LEU A 113 16.92 -2.83 14.08
N LEU A 114 17.09 -3.94 14.81
CA LEU A 114 17.06 -3.92 16.27
C LEU A 114 18.20 -3.06 16.83
N ALA A 115 19.42 -3.19 16.30
CA ALA A 115 20.55 -2.38 16.72
C ALA A 115 20.32 -0.88 16.44
N VAL A 116 19.76 -0.52 15.28
CA VAL A 116 19.39 0.86 14.93
C VAL A 116 18.28 1.37 15.84
N THR A 117 17.27 0.56 16.15
CA THR A 117 16.20 0.92 17.09
C THR A 117 16.77 1.19 18.48
N VAL A 118 17.64 0.31 18.98
CA VAL A 118 18.31 0.47 20.28
C VAL A 118 19.22 1.71 20.28
N TYR A 119 19.94 1.94 19.19
CA TYR A 119 20.74 3.15 19.01
C TYR A 119 19.86 4.41 19.11
N GLY A 120 18.74 4.46 18.38
CA GLY A 120 17.78 5.57 18.46
C GLY A 120 17.25 5.79 19.87
N VAL A 121 16.96 4.71 20.62
CA VAL A 121 16.54 4.82 22.03
C VAL A 121 17.67 5.40 22.89
N ALA A 122 18.91 4.93 22.68
CA ALA A 122 20.08 5.40 23.41
C ALA A 122 20.43 6.86 23.11
N THR A 123 20.14 7.34 21.89
CA THR A 123 20.34 8.75 21.48
C THR A 123 19.10 9.62 21.67
N VAL A 124 17.98 9.06 22.14
CA VAL A 124 16.68 9.74 22.30
C VAL A 124 16.19 10.35 20.97
N ASP A 125 16.48 9.68 19.87
CA ASP A 125 16.05 10.07 18.53
C ASP A 125 14.75 9.36 18.17
N LEU A 126 13.63 10.05 18.38
CA LEU A 126 12.30 9.47 18.16
C LEU A 126 12.03 9.13 16.69
N ALA A 127 12.64 9.86 15.75
CA ALA A 127 12.53 9.59 14.32
C ALA A 127 13.19 8.25 13.98
N VAL A 128 14.42 8.03 14.45
CA VAL A 128 15.16 6.77 14.25
C VAL A 128 14.45 5.60 14.94
N VAL A 129 13.96 5.80 16.18
CA VAL A 129 13.21 4.75 16.91
C VAL A 129 11.94 4.36 16.19
N SER A 130 11.14 5.34 15.76
CA SER A 130 9.86 5.09 15.10
C SER A 130 10.07 4.40 13.76
N ASN A 131 10.97 4.92 12.93
CA ASN A 131 11.28 4.37 11.62
C ASN A 131 11.82 2.93 11.69
N ALA A 132 12.90 2.72 12.45
CA ALA A 132 13.51 1.39 12.56
C ALA A 132 12.63 0.39 13.32
N GLY A 133 11.87 0.86 14.32
CA GLY A 133 10.95 0.04 15.10
C GLY A 133 9.75 -0.45 14.27
N ILE A 134 9.13 0.43 13.49
CA ILE A 134 8.04 0.06 12.56
C ILE A 134 8.57 -0.93 11.53
N ALA A 135 9.70 -0.63 10.89
CA ALA A 135 10.32 -1.52 9.91
C ALA A 135 10.63 -2.90 10.50
N LEU A 136 11.20 -2.95 11.71
CA LEU A 136 11.44 -4.20 12.43
C LEU A 136 10.15 -4.98 12.65
N GLY A 137 9.07 -4.31 13.08
CA GLY A 137 7.73 -4.90 13.22
C GLY A 137 7.22 -5.52 11.92
N VAL A 138 7.33 -4.81 10.80
CA VAL A 138 6.93 -5.28 9.46
C VAL A 138 7.66 -6.58 9.08
N THR A 139 8.95 -6.72 9.42
CA THR A 139 9.70 -7.95 9.12
C THR A 139 9.12 -9.22 9.78
N PHE A 140 8.33 -9.07 10.86
CA PHE A 140 7.69 -10.19 11.54
C PHE A 140 6.32 -10.57 10.96
N VAL A 141 5.74 -9.76 10.07
CA VAL A 141 4.44 -10.02 9.43
C VAL A 141 4.37 -11.41 8.79
N PRO A 142 5.35 -11.87 7.99
CA PRO A 142 5.31 -13.22 7.40
C PRO A 142 5.26 -14.33 8.47
N THR A 143 5.93 -14.12 9.60
CA THR A 143 5.96 -15.09 10.70
C THR A 143 4.62 -15.13 11.44
N VAL A 144 4.03 -13.97 11.72
CA VAL A 144 2.72 -13.86 12.38
C VAL A 144 1.62 -14.46 11.52
N VAL A 145 1.59 -14.10 10.23
CA VAL A 145 0.65 -14.64 9.24
C VAL A 145 0.80 -16.16 9.14
N GLY A 146 2.04 -16.67 9.06
CA GLY A 146 2.27 -18.11 8.97
C GLY A 146 1.82 -18.89 10.20
N ARG A 147 1.95 -18.30 11.40
CA ARG A 147 1.46 -18.90 12.65
C ARG A 147 -0.07 -18.87 12.73
N ARG A 148 -0.70 -17.76 12.32
CA ARG A 148 -2.15 -17.56 12.45
C ARG A 148 -2.96 -18.41 11.48
N TYR A 149 -2.47 -18.59 10.25
CA TYR A 149 -3.20 -19.28 9.19
C TYR A 149 -2.65 -20.68 8.85
N GLY A 150 -1.65 -21.17 9.60
CA GLY A 150 -1.06 -22.50 9.40
C GLY A 150 -0.37 -22.70 8.04
N ARG A 151 -0.12 -21.63 7.28
CA ARG A 151 0.50 -21.66 5.95
C ARG A 151 1.79 -20.86 5.97
N SER A 152 2.91 -21.49 5.61
CA SER A 152 4.20 -20.78 5.53
C SER A 152 4.21 -19.82 4.34
N VAL A 153 4.47 -18.53 4.61
CA VAL A 153 4.81 -17.55 3.57
C VAL A 153 6.12 -17.96 2.90
N SER A 154 6.23 -17.78 1.57
CA SER A 154 7.44 -18.16 0.84
C SER A 154 8.67 -17.39 1.36
N ALA A 155 9.83 -18.05 1.41
CA ALA A 155 11.05 -17.41 1.90
C ALA A 155 11.48 -16.21 1.03
N GLY A 156 11.15 -16.25 -0.27
CA GLY A 156 11.38 -15.13 -1.20
C GLY A 156 10.51 -13.92 -0.85
N LEU A 157 9.21 -14.10 -0.60
CA LEU A 157 8.31 -13.01 -0.20
C LEU A 157 8.68 -12.46 1.18
N ALA A 158 9.07 -13.33 2.13
CA ALA A 158 9.55 -12.89 3.44
C ALA A 158 10.84 -12.07 3.32
N LEU A 159 11.77 -12.47 2.45
CA LEU A 159 12.97 -11.69 2.15
C LEU A 159 12.62 -10.35 1.50
N TRP A 160 11.71 -10.32 0.53
CA TRP A 160 11.30 -9.10 -0.15
C TRP A 160 10.68 -8.09 0.82
N ILE A 161 9.73 -8.54 1.66
CA ILE A 161 9.12 -7.72 2.71
C ILE A 161 10.18 -7.15 3.65
N THR A 162 11.11 -8.01 4.08
CA THR A 162 12.20 -7.60 4.98
C THR A 162 13.14 -6.61 4.28
N ALA A 163 13.49 -6.82 3.02
CA ALA A 163 14.42 -5.97 2.28
C ALA A 163 13.84 -4.58 2.02
N ALA A 164 12.56 -4.46 1.65
CA ALA A 164 11.92 -3.17 1.47
C ALA A 164 11.89 -2.38 2.79
N ALA A 165 11.40 -2.99 3.87
CA ALA A 165 11.36 -2.37 5.20
C ALA A 165 12.77 -2.00 5.69
N PHE A 166 13.76 -2.86 5.46
CA PHE A 166 15.15 -2.63 5.84
C PHE A 166 15.77 -1.44 5.09
N LEU A 167 15.66 -1.42 3.76
CA LEU A 167 16.24 -0.35 2.94
C LEU A 167 15.59 1.00 3.24
N HIS A 168 14.27 1.04 3.40
CA HIS A 168 13.55 2.24 3.81
C HIS A 168 14.04 2.75 5.18
N ALA A 169 14.12 1.88 6.19
CA ALA A 169 14.59 2.26 7.52
C ALA A 169 16.04 2.77 7.56
N ILE A 170 16.94 2.13 6.80
CA ILE A 170 18.35 2.53 6.73
C ILE A 170 18.52 3.87 5.99
N GLY A 171 17.60 4.23 5.09
CA GLY A 171 17.65 5.47 4.34
C GLY A 171 17.77 6.71 5.23
N LEU A 172 17.07 6.72 6.38
CA LEU A 172 17.07 7.81 7.35
C LEU A 172 18.45 8.05 7.98
N LEU A 173 19.33 7.05 8.01
CA LEU A 173 20.68 7.19 8.57
C LEU A 173 21.65 7.95 7.64
N GLY A 174 21.19 8.39 6.46
CA GLY A 174 21.99 9.17 5.53
C GLY A 174 21.68 8.94 4.04
N PRO A 175 21.44 7.70 3.57
CA PRO A 175 21.26 7.43 2.14
C PRO A 175 20.20 8.29 1.44
N TYR A 176 19.11 8.68 2.12
CA TYR A 176 18.12 9.60 1.56
C TYR A 176 18.72 10.95 1.16
N GLY A 177 19.64 11.51 1.96
CA GLY A 177 20.29 12.77 1.67
C GLY A 177 21.54 12.66 0.80
N SER A 178 22.20 11.49 0.75
CA SER A 178 23.51 11.33 0.09
C SER A 178 23.47 10.60 -1.26
N VAL A 179 22.42 9.81 -1.53
CA VAL A 179 22.33 8.98 -2.75
C VAL A 179 21.03 9.31 -3.48
N GLY A 180 21.13 10.13 -4.54
CA GLY A 180 19.95 10.74 -5.19
C GLY A 180 18.92 9.79 -5.81
N TRP A 181 19.24 8.51 -6.00
CA TRP A 181 18.30 7.49 -6.50
C TRP A 181 17.77 6.53 -5.41
N TYR A 182 18.35 6.59 -4.21
CA TYR A 182 18.06 5.64 -3.15
C TYR A 182 16.59 5.69 -2.76
N ASP A 183 16.10 6.90 -2.60
CA ASP A 183 14.74 7.19 -2.22
C ASP A 183 13.71 6.54 -3.17
N GLN A 184 13.84 6.82 -4.46
CA GLN A 184 12.99 6.25 -5.51
C GLN A 184 13.03 4.71 -5.55
N VAL A 185 14.18 4.10 -5.26
CA VAL A 185 14.27 2.63 -5.14
C VAL A 185 13.50 2.12 -3.93
N THR A 186 13.58 2.80 -2.78
CA THR A 186 12.82 2.41 -1.59
C THR A 186 11.32 2.57 -1.78
N HIS A 187 10.87 3.63 -2.46
CA HIS A 187 9.47 3.82 -2.84
C HIS A 187 9.00 2.73 -3.79
N THR A 188 9.74 2.47 -4.88
CA THR A 188 9.40 1.39 -5.83
C THR A 188 9.28 0.03 -5.15
N LEU A 189 10.23 -0.32 -4.27
CA LEU A 189 10.23 -1.59 -3.56
C LEU A 189 9.08 -1.69 -2.57
N SER A 190 8.79 -0.62 -1.82
CA SER A 190 7.67 -0.58 -0.86
C SER A 190 6.34 -0.64 -1.60
N ALA A 191 6.19 0.13 -2.68
CA ALA A 191 5.02 0.14 -3.54
C ALA A 191 4.76 -1.23 -4.19
N SER A 192 5.80 -1.99 -4.55
CA SER A 192 5.63 -3.36 -5.06
C SER A 192 5.00 -4.29 -4.01
N LEU A 193 5.29 -4.10 -2.72
CA LEU A 193 4.66 -4.88 -1.66
C LEU A 193 3.20 -4.47 -1.46
N VAL A 194 2.93 -3.16 -1.47
CA VAL A 194 1.56 -2.61 -1.41
C VAL A 194 0.74 -3.09 -2.61
N ALA A 195 1.34 -3.13 -3.80
CA ALA A 195 0.74 -3.67 -5.02
C ALA A 195 0.38 -5.14 -4.87
N GLY A 196 1.23 -5.93 -4.23
CA GLY A 196 0.95 -7.33 -3.90
C GLY A 196 -0.27 -7.51 -3.01
N VAL A 197 -0.42 -6.64 -2.00
CA VAL A 197 -1.62 -6.61 -1.14
C VAL A 197 -2.86 -6.19 -1.94
N GLY A 198 -2.76 -5.13 -2.74
CA GLY A 198 -3.84 -4.66 -3.62
C GLY A 198 -4.28 -5.75 -4.61
N TYR A 199 -3.33 -6.45 -5.22
CA TYR A 199 -3.60 -7.58 -6.11
C TYR A 199 -4.34 -8.70 -5.39
N ALA A 200 -3.88 -9.06 -4.20
CA ALA A 200 -4.51 -10.08 -3.37
C ALA A 200 -5.97 -9.73 -3.00
N ILE A 201 -6.25 -8.45 -2.70
CA ILE A 201 -7.61 -7.94 -2.46
C ILE A 201 -8.46 -8.02 -3.74
N VAL A 202 -7.96 -7.51 -4.86
CA VAL A 202 -8.68 -7.53 -6.16
C VAL A 202 -9.00 -8.97 -6.59
N ARG A 203 -8.03 -9.88 -6.45
CA ARG A 203 -8.21 -11.30 -6.77
C ARG A 203 -9.21 -11.98 -5.84
N ALA A 204 -9.21 -11.64 -4.55
CA ALA A 204 -10.24 -12.13 -3.64
C ALA A 204 -11.63 -11.67 -4.11
N VAL A 205 -11.82 -10.38 -4.40
CA VAL A 205 -13.12 -9.85 -4.87
C VAL A 205 -13.58 -10.53 -6.17
N ASP A 206 -12.69 -10.69 -7.14
CA ASP A 206 -12.96 -11.41 -8.40
C ASP A 206 -13.43 -12.85 -8.17
N HIS A 207 -12.84 -13.55 -7.19
CA HIS A 207 -13.19 -14.93 -6.88
C HIS A 207 -14.52 -15.04 -6.11
N TRP A 208 -14.89 -14.04 -5.32
CA TRP A 208 -16.11 -14.07 -4.50
C TRP A 208 -17.36 -13.56 -5.23
N SER A 209 -17.20 -12.84 -6.33
CA SER A 209 -18.31 -12.35 -7.14
C SER A 209 -18.58 -13.27 -8.33
N THR A 210 -19.67 -14.04 -8.28
CA THR A 210 -20.10 -14.87 -9.42
C THR A 210 -20.61 -14.06 -10.61
N ASP A 211 -20.84 -12.75 -10.40
CA ASP A 211 -21.50 -11.85 -11.34
C ASP A 211 -20.56 -10.86 -12.03
N VAL A 212 -19.31 -10.75 -11.57
CA VAL A 212 -18.35 -9.77 -12.08
C VAL A 212 -17.00 -10.44 -12.31
N THR A 213 -16.69 -10.72 -13.57
CA THR A 213 -15.36 -11.18 -13.99
C THR A 213 -14.51 -9.99 -14.39
N PHE A 214 -13.42 -9.73 -13.69
CA PHE A 214 -12.51 -8.65 -14.06
C PHE A 214 -11.57 -9.07 -15.18
N THR A 215 -11.50 -8.26 -16.24
CA THR A 215 -10.49 -8.43 -17.28
C THR A 215 -9.09 -8.21 -16.69
N PRO A 216 -8.03 -8.83 -17.25
CA PRO A 216 -6.67 -8.61 -16.78
C PRO A 216 -6.28 -7.13 -16.73
N ALA A 217 -6.67 -6.35 -17.74
CA ALA A 217 -6.44 -4.90 -17.79
C ALA A 217 -7.13 -4.17 -16.63
N PHE A 218 -8.36 -4.53 -16.29
CA PHE A 218 -9.08 -3.90 -15.18
C PHE A 218 -8.41 -4.21 -13.82
N ARG A 219 -7.88 -5.43 -13.64
CA ARG A 219 -7.14 -5.78 -12.42
C ARG A 219 -5.87 -4.94 -12.27
N VAL A 220 -5.13 -4.73 -13.36
CA VAL A 220 -3.94 -3.86 -13.37
C VAL A 220 -4.31 -2.45 -12.92
N VAL A 221 -5.36 -1.88 -13.51
CA VAL A 221 -5.85 -0.54 -13.13
C VAL A 221 -6.20 -0.47 -11.65
N CYS A 222 -6.95 -1.46 -11.13
CA CYS A 222 -7.32 -1.48 -9.71
C CYS A 222 -6.10 -1.54 -8.78
N VAL A 223 -5.09 -2.33 -9.12
CA VAL A 223 -3.85 -2.41 -8.34
C VAL A 223 -3.10 -1.07 -8.36
N VAL A 224 -2.97 -0.43 -9.52
CA VAL A 224 -2.31 0.87 -9.65
C VAL A 224 -3.05 1.94 -8.86
N LEU A 225 -4.38 2.00 -8.96
CA LEU A 225 -5.18 2.95 -8.18
C LEU A 225 -5.02 2.71 -6.68
N PHE A 226 -5.03 1.44 -6.24
CA PHE A 226 -4.83 1.09 -4.84
C PHE A 226 -3.47 1.56 -4.32
N VAL A 227 -2.39 1.33 -5.08
CA VAL A 227 -1.04 1.74 -4.67
C VAL A 227 -0.92 3.26 -4.63
N LEU A 228 -1.42 3.97 -5.64
CA LEU A 228 -1.41 5.44 -5.63
C LEU A 228 -2.18 6.02 -4.44
N ALA A 229 -3.34 5.46 -4.11
CA ALA A 229 -4.08 5.88 -2.93
C ALA A 229 -3.31 5.59 -1.62
N ALA A 230 -2.61 4.46 -1.54
CA ALA A 230 -1.76 4.14 -0.40
C ALA A 230 -0.55 5.08 -0.29
N GLY A 231 0.06 5.46 -1.42
CA GLY A 231 1.11 6.48 -1.48
C GLY A 231 0.61 7.83 -0.99
N VAL A 232 -0.57 8.28 -1.45
CA VAL A 232 -1.21 9.50 -0.92
C VAL A 232 -1.45 9.41 0.59
N CYS A 233 -1.93 8.27 1.10
CA CYS A 233 -2.08 8.08 2.55
C CYS A 233 -0.75 8.26 3.29
N TRP A 234 0.35 7.74 2.73
CA TRP A 234 1.68 7.86 3.31
C TRP A 234 2.13 9.33 3.37
N GLU A 235 2.07 10.04 2.24
CA GLU A 235 2.41 11.47 2.16
C GLU A 235 1.60 12.33 3.15
N LEU A 236 0.30 12.04 3.28
CA LEU A 236 -0.56 12.76 4.23
C LEU A 236 -0.22 12.45 5.69
N VAL A 237 0.25 11.24 6.00
CA VAL A 237 0.74 10.88 7.34
C VAL A 237 2.02 11.65 7.66
N GLU A 238 2.96 11.75 6.72
CA GLU A 238 4.19 12.51 6.91
C GLU A 238 3.91 14.01 7.07
N PHE A 239 3.08 14.57 6.19
CA PHE A 239 2.64 15.96 6.27
C PHE A 239 1.94 16.25 7.62
N GLY A 240 1.04 15.37 8.05
CA GLY A 240 0.34 15.47 9.32
C GLY A 240 1.27 15.37 10.54
N ALA A 241 2.24 14.46 10.49
CA ALA A 241 3.25 14.29 11.55
C ALA A 241 4.16 15.51 11.67
N GLY A 242 4.59 16.10 10.55
CA GLY A 242 5.37 17.34 10.52
C GLY A 242 4.58 18.54 11.07
N GLY A 243 3.30 18.66 10.70
CA GLY A 243 2.41 19.69 11.24
C GLY A 243 2.19 19.54 12.76
N ALA A 244 1.95 18.32 13.23
CA ALA A 244 1.75 18.04 14.66
C ALA A 244 3.01 18.33 15.48
N ALA A 245 4.20 17.94 15.00
CA ALA A 245 5.46 18.22 15.68
C ALA A 245 5.73 19.74 15.79
N SER A 246 5.45 20.49 14.71
CA SER A 246 5.58 21.94 14.68
C SER A 246 4.68 22.64 15.71
N LEU A 247 3.44 22.15 15.88
CA LEU A 247 2.51 22.69 16.89
C LEU A 247 2.95 22.39 18.33
N LEU A 248 3.63 21.27 18.55
CA LEU A 248 4.13 20.85 19.86
C LEU A 248 5.54 21.40 20.17
N GLY A 249 6.17 22.12 19.23
CA GLY A 249 7.54 22.61 19.38
C GLY A 249 8.59 21.49 19.38
N HIS A 250 8.28 20.35 18.76
CA HIS A 250 9.17 19.20 18.62
C HIS A 250 9.67 19.06 17.18
N GLU A 251 10.79 18.36 17.00
CA GLU A 251 11.24 17.96 15.66
C GLU A 251 10.31 16.89 15.08
N ALA A 252 10.08 16.95 13.77
CA ALA A 252 9.21 16.02 13.08
C ALA A 252 9.81 14.60 13.11
N VAL A 253 8.98 13.63 13.47
CA VAL A 253 9.36 12.20 13.51
C VAL A 253 9.47 11.60 12.09
N LEU A 254 8.70 12.14 11.15
CA LEU A 254 8.72 11.79 9.73
C LEU A 254 9.13 13.03 8.94
N VAL A 255 10.11 12.88 8.06
CA VAL A 255 10.68 13.98 7.29
C VAL A 255 10.09 13.98 5.90
N GLN A 256 9.36 15.04 5.55
CA GLN A 256 8.91 15.30 4.20
C GLN A 256 9.84 16.35 3.57
N TYR A 257 10.54 16.01 2.48
CA TYR A 257 11.60 16.88 1.96
C TYR A 257 11.08 18.03 1.10
N GLY A 258 10.13 17.79 0.19
CA GLY A 258 9.54 18.85 -0.63
C GLY A 258 8.77 18.36 -1.86
N LEU A 259 8.27 19.30 -2.66
CA LEU A 259 7.31 19.02 -3.75
C LEU A 259 7.84 18.01 -4.77
N ARG A 260 9.09 18.18 -5.22
CA ARG A 260 9.71 17.28 -6.19
C ARG A 260 9.84 15.86 -5.65
N ASP A 261 10.09 15.74 -4.35
CA ASP A 261 10.30 14.47 -3.66
C ASP A 261 8.98 13.70 -3.64
N THR A 262 7.94 14.28 -3.03
CA THR A 262 6.59 13.71 -2.98
C THR A 262 6.03 13.35 -4.35
N VAL A 263 6.25 14.18 -5.38
CA VAL A 263 5.80 13.83 -6.74
C VAL A 263 6.56 12.63 -7.30
N LEU A 264 7.88 12.55 -7.07
CA LEU A 264 8.66 11.39 -7.49
C LEU A 264 8.27 10.14 -6.71
N ASP A 265 7.94 10.25 -5.44
CA ASP A 265 7.46 9.13 -4.62
C ASP A 265 6.19 8.53 -5.22
N LEU A 266 5.19 9.37 -5.53
CA LEU A 266 3.97 8.93 -6.19
C LEU A 266 4.22 8.33 -7.60
N VAL A 267 5.20 8.86 -8.34
CA VAL A 267 5.60 8.31 -9.65
C VAL A 267 6.24 6.93 -9.50
N PHE A 268 7.20 6.77 -8.59
CA PHE A 268 7.89 5.51 -8.36
C PHE A 268 7.00 4.48 -7.67
N ASP A 269 6.00 4.93 -6.93
CA ASP A 269 4.90 4.10 -6.44
C ASP A 269 4.09 3.53 -7.61
N ALA A 270 3.72 4.35 -8.59
CA ALA A 270 3.05 3.88 -9.80
C ALA A 270 3.92 2.91 -10.61
N VAL A 271 5.23 3.15 -10.70
CA VAL A 271 6.18 2.24 -11.36
C VAL A 271 6.23 0.88 -10.64
N GLY A 272 6.34 0.89 -9.31
CA GLY A 272 6.30 -0.33 -8.49
C GLY A 272 4.99 -1.09 -8.65
N ALA A 273 3.86 -0.37 -8.72
CA ALA A 273 2.54 -0.94 -8.96
C ALA A 273 2.44 -1.62 -10.32
N LEU A 274 2.88 -0.93 -11.39
CA LEU A 274 2.89 -1.48 -12.74
C LEU A 274 3.81 -2.70 -12.86
N ALA A 275 4.98 -2.67 -12.22
CA ALA A 275 5.90 -3.79 -12.20
C ALA A 275 5.24 -5.06 -11.64
N VAL A 276 4.52 -4.93 -10.52
CA VAL A 276 3.81 -6.06 -9.90
C VAL A 276 2.55 -6.45 -10.67
N ALA A 277 1.77 -5.47 -11.14
CA ALA A 277 0.54 -5.73 -11.86
C ALA A 277 0.79 -6.46 -13.20
N LEU A 278 1.93 -6.21 -13.85
CA LEU A 278 2.31 -6.85 -15.11
C LEU A 278 3.10 -8.16 -14.92
N TRP A 279 3.97 -8.26 -13.91
CA TRP A 279 4.90 -9.41 -13.74
C TRP A 279 4.79 -10.18 -12.43
N GLY A 280 4.11 -9.66 -11.41
CA GLY A 280 4.13 -10.16 -10.02
C GLY A 280 3.07 -11.20 -9.66
N ILE A 281 2.21 -11.61 -10.61
CA ILE A 281 1.00 -12.41 -10.35
C ILE A 281 1.29 -13.68 -9.53
N SER A 282 2.34 -14.44 -9.87
CA SER A 282 2.61 -15.74 -9.21
C SER A 282 3.18 -15.66 -7.79
N TYR A 283 3.76 -14.52 -7.37
CA TYR A 283 4.36 -14.38 -6.04
C TYR A 283 3.33 -14.06 -4.95
N PHE A 284 2.25 -13.37 -5.32
CA PHE A 284 1.22 -12.91 -4.39
C PHE A 284 -0.01 -13.81 -4.33
N ASP A 285 -0.05 -14.87 -5.13
CA ASP A 285 -1.17 -15.83 -5.13
C ASP A 285 -1.40 -16.45 -3.74
N GLY A 286 -0.34 -16.80 -3.02
CA GLY A 286 -0.45 -17.31 -1.66
C GLY A 286 -1.00 -16.29 -0.66
N VAL A 287 -0.81 -14.98 -0.89
CA VAL A 287 -1.38 -13.90 -0.07
C VAL A 287 -2.87 -13.74 -0.36
N ALA A 288 -3.26 -13.83 -1.63
CA ALA A 288 -4.66 -13.79 -2.05
C ALA A 288 -5.48 -14.93 -1.41
N ASP A 289 -4.90 -16.14 -1.37
CA ASP A 289 -5.51 -17.31 -0.75
C ASP A 289 -5.67 -17.13 0.78
N LEU A 290 -4.74 -16.42 1.43
CA LEU A 290 -4.78 -16.12 2.87
C LEU A 290 -5.86 -15.09 3.22
N ILE A 291 -5.94 -14.00 2.45
CA ILE A 291 -6.99 -12.98 2.62
C ILE A 291 -8.36 -13.64 2.42
N SER A 292 -8.50 -14.46 1.39
CA SER A 292 -9.72 -15.22 1.12
C SER A 292 -10.09 -16.16 2.27
N ALA A 293 -9.12 -16.84 2.89
CA ALA A 293 -9.36 -17.70 4.05
C ALA A 293 -9.78 -16.92 5.31
N SER A 294 -9.20 -15.73 5.55
CA SER A 294 -9.61 -14.87 6.67
C SER A 294 -11.04 -14.38 6.55
N LEU A 295 -11.49 -14.05 5.32
CA LEU A 295 -12.87 -13.62 5.08
C LEU A 295 -13.88 -14.76 5.28
N ARG A 296 -13.47 -16.03 5.06
CA ARG A 296 -14.31 -17.22 5.36
C ARG A 296 -14.53 -17.43 6.85
N ALA A 297 -13.52 -17.15 7.68
CA ALA A 297 -13.57 -17.40 9.13
C ALA A 297 -14.37 -16.35 9.93
N SER A 298 -14.75 -15.23 9.30
CA SER A 298 -15.54 -14.14 9.91
C SER A 298 -17.05 -14.24 9.61
N LYS A 299 -17.50 -15.33 8.99
CA LYS A 299 -18.91 -15.72 8.87
C LYS A 299 -19.20 -16.86 9.86
#